data_AF-A0A2E6MRT0-F1
#
_entry.id   AF-A0A2E6MRT0-F1
#
_cell.length_a   1.000
_cell.length_b   1.000
_cell.length_c   1.000
_cell.angle_alpha   90.00
_cell.angle_beta   90.00
_cell.angle_gamma   90.00
#
_symmetry.space_group_name_H-M   'P 1'
#
loop_
_entity.id
_entity.type
_entity.pdbx_description
1 polymer ?
#
loop_
_entity_poly.entity_id
_entity_poly.type
_entity_poly.pdbx_seq_one_letter_code
_entity_poly.pdbx_strand_id
1 'polypeptide(L)'
;SILKKIVLDHGAKLLPIDSEHNAIFQVLDSKNKSQIDKIILTASGGPFFGRNRDELKNVSPKEAIKHPNWNMGRKISVDSATLMNKGLEVIEAYYLFDFSVDKIDVLIHPQSIIHSCVEYSDGSILAQMGTPDMKTPIAYALGYPYRISAPIKKLSLDMVKELTFQLPDHKTFPLLNLAIEAIKIEKNAPTILNAANEVAVKAFLENKISFLSISKIVDLTLNKAKICSIKSIDEILQEDKSARILASSFVASNMN
;
A
#
# COMPACT_ATOMS: atom_id res chain seq x y z
N SER A 1 12.74 -11.45 4.51
CA SER A 1 12.59 -11.53 3.04
C SER A 1 13.96 -11.62 2.37
N ILE A 2 14.01 -12.07 1.12
CA ILE A 2 15.26 -12.18 0.33
C ILE A 2 15.95 -10.81 0.21
N LEU A 3 15.19 -9.75 -0.07
CA LEU A 3 15.74 -8.39 -0.18
C LEU A 3 16.46 -7.93 1.09
N LYS A 4 15.86 -8.14 2.27
CA LYS A 4 16.50 -7.80 3.55
C LYS A 4 17.81 -8.52 3.76
N LYS A 5 17.85 -9.82 3.43
CA LYS A 5 19.07 -10.62 3.52
C LYS A 5 20.16 -10.01 2.63
N ILE A 6 19.83 -9.67 1.38
CA ILE A 6 20.78 -9.03 0.45
C ILE A 6 21.30 -7.69 1.00
N VAL A 7 20.40 -6.85 1.54
CA VAL A 7 20.76 -5.56 2.15
C VAL A 7 21.73 -5.75 3.33
N LEU A 8 21.43 -6.70 4.22
CA LEU A 8 22.29 -7.06 5.35
C LEU A 8 23.65 -7.60 4.90
N ASP A 9 23.66 -8.57 3.97
CA ASP A 9 24.87 -9.23 3.49
C ASP A 9 25.86 -8.27 2.82
N HIS A 10 25.37 -7.12 2.30
CA HIS A 10 26.19 -6.11 1.61
C HIS A 10 26.38 -4.82 2.43
N GLY A 11 25.90 -4.75 3.67
CA GLY A 11 25.99 -3.54 4.49
C GLY A 11 25.29 -2.32 3.87
N ALA A 12 24.31 -2.54 2.98
CA ALA A 12 23.56 -1.48 2.33
C ALA A 12 22.55 -0.86 3.30
N LYS A 13 22.17 0.40 3.03
CA LYS A 13 21.09 1.07 3.76
C LYS A 13 19.88 1.24 2.86
N LEU A 14 18.73 0.74 3.32
CA LEU A 14 17.46 0.89 2.63
C LEU A 14 16.73 2.11 3.18
N LEU A 15 16.48 3.11 2.33
CA LEU A 15 15.74 4.31 2.67
C LEU A 15 14.41 4.31 1.89
N PRO A 16 13.25 4.28 2.58
CA PRO A 16 11.96 4.31 1.90
C PRO A 16 11.71 5.67 1.24
N ILE A 17 11.25 5.64 -0.01
CA ILE A 17 10.83 6.84 -0.77
C ILE A 17 9.31 6.99 -0.78
N ASP A 18 8.56 5.90 -0.66
CA ASP A 18 7.12 5.93 -0.47
C ASP A 18 6.74 6.91 0.66
N SER A 19 5.70 7.71 0.47
CA SER A 19 5.37 8.82 1.40
C SER A 19 5.11 8.33 2.81
N GLU A 20 4.38 7.22 2.95
CA GLU A 20 3.95 6.67 4.22
C GLU A 20 5.11 5.99 4.96
N HIS A 21 5.90 5.17 4.26
CA HIS A 21 7.07 4.56 4.86
C HIS A 21 8.16 5.58 5.17
N ASN A 22 8.33 6.60 4.34
CA ASN A 22 9.25 7.71 4.61
C ASN A 22 8.81 8.51 5.84
N ALA A 23 7.51 8.77 5.98
CA ALA A 23 6.93 9.41 7.14
C ALA A 23 7.22 8.62 8.43
N ILE A 24 6.94 7.31 8.43
CA ILE A 24 7.28 6.40 9.53
C ILE A 24 8.77 6.49 9.85
N PHE A 25 9.62 6.33 8.83
CA PHE A 25 11.07 6.33 9.01
C PHE A 25 11.60 7.64 9.61
N GLN A 26 10.95 8.78 9.34
CA GLN A 26 11.33 10.07 9.91
C GLN A 26 10.99 10.24 11.39
N VAL A 27 9.93 9.57 11.88
CA VAL A 27 9.45 9.71 13.27
C VAL A 27 9.67 8.46 14.13
N LEU A 28 10.19 7.39 13.53
CA LEU A 28 10.55 6.16 14.22
C LEU A 28 11.85 6.36 15.00
N ASP A 29 11.77 6.24 16.33
CA ASP A 29 12.93 6.20 17.20
C ASP A 29 13.47 4.77 17.30
N SER A 30 14.47 4.49 16.47
CA SER A 30 15.14 3.19 16.44
C SER A 30 15.72 2.74 17.78
N LYS A 31 16.06 3.67 18.70
CA LYS A 31 16.57 3.33 20.04
C LYS A 31 15.49 2.83 20.98
N ASN A 32 14.25 3.26 20.76
CA ASN A 32 13.08 2.91 21.56
C ASN A 32 12.12 1.96 20.82
N LYS A 33 12.64 1.16 19.88
CA LYS A 33 11.81 0.27 19.04
C LYS A 33 10.94 -0.70 19.84
N SER A 34 11.40 -1.16 21.00
CA SER A 34 10.60 -2.03 21.89
C SER A 34 9.37 -1.33 22.47
N GLN A 35 9.40 0.01 22.54
CA GLN A 35 8.36 0.84 23.12
C GLN A 35 7.38 1.33 22.05
N ILE A 36 7.55 0.90 20.79
CA ILE A 36 6.60 1.19 19.72
C ILE A 36 5.45 0.18 19.83
N ASP A 37 4.27 0.68 20.13
CA ASP A 37 3.06 -0.12 20.19
C ASP A 37 2.49 -0.34 18.80
N LYS A 38 2.43 0.71 17.96
CA LYS A 38 1.88 0.63 16.61
C LYS A 38 2.56 1.55 15.61
N ILE A 39 2.52 1.13 14.35
CA ILE A 39 2.64 2.00 13.19
C ILE A 39 1.25 2.25 12.63
N ILE A 40 0.95 3.50 12.27
CA ILE A 40 -0.32 3.89 11.67
C ILE A 40 -0.05 4.39 10.25
N LEU A 41 -0.44 3.58 9.26
CA LEU A 41 -0.41 3.94 7.85
C LEU A 41 -1.68 4.71 7.48
N THR A 42 -1.53 5.95 7.01
CA THR A 42 -2.68 6.75 6.56
C THR A 42 -2.94 6.58 5.07
N ALA A 43 -4.18 6.43 4.64
CA ALA A 43 -4.58 6.39 3.22
C ALA A 43 -5.52 7.55 2.88
N SER A 44 -5.52 8.05 1.64
CA SER A 44 -6.50 9.05 1.21
C SER A 44 -7.95 8.53 1.15
N GLY A 45 -8.13 7.21 1.02
CA GLY A 45 -9.42 6.58 0.71
C GLY A 45 -9.72 6.48 -0.79
N GLY A 46 -8.91 7.11 -1.65
CA GLY A 46 -9.09 7.11 -3.10
C GLY A 46 -10.35 7.86 -3.58
N PRO A 47 -10.64 7.85 -4.89
CA PRO A 47 -11.80 8.56 -5.48
C PRO A 47 -13.17 8.04 -5.04
N PHE A 48 -13.21 6.85 -4.42
CA PHE A 48 -14.44 6.17 -4.04
C PHE A 48 -14.66 6.14 -2.52
N PHE A 49 -13.87 6.89 -1.76
CA PHE A 49 -14.11 7.09 -0.35
C PHE A 49 -15.57 7.51 -0.08
N GLY A 50 -16.23 6.82 0.86
CA GLY A 50 -17.64 7.03 1.21
C GLY A 50 -18.66 6.36 0.30
N ARG A 51 -18.26 5.75 -0.83
CA ARG A 51 -19.16 4.95 -1.68
C ARG A 51 -19.35 3.55 -1.11
N ASN A 52 -20.51 2.96 -1.35
CA ASN A 52 -20.83 1.58 -1.02
C ASN A 52 -20.67 0.65 -2.24
N ARG A 53 -20.78 -0.67 -2.02
CA ARG A 53 -20.63 -1.68 -3.09
C ARG A 53 -21.61 -1.53 -4.26
N ASP A 54 -22.85 -1.11 -4.04
CA ASP A 54 -23.83 -0.96 -5.11
C ASP A 54 -23.46 0.19 -6.04
N GLU A 55 -22.95 1.29 -5.49
CA GLU A 55 -22.45 2.45 -6.24
C GLU A 55 -21.19 2.13 -7.07
N LEU A 56 -20.47 1.07 -6.73
CA LEU A 56 -19.24 0.65 -7.40
C LEU A 56 -19.47 -0.36 -8.54
N LYS A 57 -20.70 -0.83 -8.77
CA LYS A 57 -21.00 -1.83 -9.81
C LYS A 57 -20.63 -1.37 -11.21
N ASN A 58 -20.83 -0.08 -11.51
CA ASN A 58 -20.73 0.47 -12.85
C ASN A 58 -19.63 1.54 -13.00
N VAL A 59 -18.72 1.67 -12.02
CA VAL A 59 -17.65 2.67 -12.11
C VAL A 59 -16.69 2.33 -13.24
N SER A 60 -16.33 3.36 -14.00
CA SER A 60 -15.45 3.24 -15.16
C SER A 60 -13.97 3.38 -14.78
N PRO A 61 -13.04 2.90 -15.62
CA PRO A 61 -11.62 3.19 -15.47
C PRO A 61 -11.31 4.69 -15.42
N LYS A 62 -12.09 5.51 -16.13
CA LYS A 62 -11.94 6.98 -16.14
C LYS A 62 -12.26 7.60 -14.79
N GLU A 63 -13.18 7.04 -14.03
CA GLU A 63 -13.48 7.49 -12.66
C GLU A 63 -12.42 7.00 -11.68
N ALA A 64 -12.01 5.73 -11.77
CA ALA A 64 -11.03 5.15 -10.86
C ALA A 64 -9.65 5.83 -10.92
N ILE A 65 -9.26 6.40 -12.07
CA ILE A 65 -7.96 7.07 -12.20
C ILE A 65 -7.95 8.53 -11.69
N LYS A 66 -9.09 9.12 -11.33
CA LYS A 66 -9.20 10.51 -10.85
C LYS A 66 -8.90 10.63 -9.36
N HIS A 67 -7.64 10.40 -8.97
CA HIS A 67 -7.23 10.48 -7.57
C HIS A 67 -7.38 11.93 -7.02
N PRO A 68 -7.90 12.13 -5.79
CA PRO A 68 -8.18 13.47 -5.25
C PRO A 68 -6.93 14.33 -4.98
N ASN A 69 -5.84 13.70 -4.51
CA ASN A 69 -4.69 14.44 -3.95
C ASN A 69 -3.37 14.28 -4.73
N TRP A 70 -3.29 13.32 -5.65
CA TRP A 70 -2.03 12.87 -6.24
C TRP A 70 -2.19 12.69 -7.75
N ASN A 71 -1.16 13.06 -8.52
CA ASN A 71 -1.09 12.75 -9.94
C ASN A 71 -0.18 11.53 -10.13
N MET A 72 -0.77 10.38 -10.43
CA MET A 72 -0.09 9.08 -10.44
C MET A 72 -0.39 8.28 -11.71
N GLY A 73 0.40 7.24 -11.96
CA GLY A 73 0.16 6.30 -13.06
C GLY A 73 -1.14 5.54 -12.90
N ARG A 74 -1.76 5.14 -14.02
CA ARG A 74 -3.11 4.53 -14.07
C ARG A 74 -3.29 3.33 -13.13
N LYS A 75 -2.28 2.46 -13.01
CA LYS A 75 -2.32 1.27 -12.12
C LYS A 75 -2.42 1.69 -10.65
N ILE A 76 -1.54 2.59 -10.21
CA ILE A 76 -1.52 3.08 -8.83
C ILE A 76 -2.81 3.83 -8.51
N SER A 77 -3.37 4.60 -9.45
CA SER A 77 -4.66 5.26 -9.21
C SER A 77 -5.82 4.25 -9.00
N VAL A 78 -5.86 3.15 -9.77
CA VAL A 78 -6.84 2.08 -9.54
C VAL A 78 -6.59 1.36 -8.21
N ASP A 79 -5.32 1.08 -7.87
CA ASP A 79 -4.97 0.46 -6.59
C ASP A 79 -5.35 1.35 -5.40
N SER A 80 -5.21 2.67 -5.52
CA SER A 80 -5.70 3.61 -4.50
C SER A 80 -7.23 3.58 -4.41
N ALA A 81 -7.92 3.53 -5.55
CA ALA A 81 -9.37 3.42 -5.59
C ALA A 81 -9.93 2.13 -4.97
N THR A 82 -9.15 1.03 -4.98
CA THR A 82 -9.53 -0.25 -4.36
C THR A 82 -8.96 -0.45 -2.95
N LEU A 83 -8.16 0.49 -2.45
CA LEU A 83 -7.27 0.35 -1.28
C LEU A 83 -6.23 -0.78 -1.37
N MET A 84 -6.04 -1.40 -2.54
CA MET A 84 -4.93 -2.33 -2.75
C MET A 84 -3.57 -1.64 -2.60
N ASN A 85 -3.45 -0.36 -2.98
CA ASN A 85 -2.20 0.39 -2.79
C ASN A 85 -1.80 0.39 -1.31
N LYS A 86 -2.76 0.68 -0.43
CA LYS A 86 -2.56 0.63 1.01
C LYS A 86 -2.30 -0.80 1.51
N GLY A 87 -2.93 -1.81 0.91
CA GLY A 87 -2.63 -3.21 1.20
C GLY A 87 -1.18 -3.59 0.89
N LEU A 88 -0.66 -3.16 -0.27
CA LEU A 88 0.75 -3.34 -0.64
C LEU A 88 1.68 -2.60 0.32
N GLU A 89 1.33 -1.38 0.72
CA GLU A 89 2.11 -0.60 1.69
C GLU A 89 2.11 -1.24 3.10
N VAL A 90 1.06 -1.96 3.50
CA VAL A 90 1.06 -2.77 4.74
C VAL A 90 2.06 -3.92 4.63
N ILE A 91 2.11 -4.62 3.48
CA ILE A 91 3.11 -5.66 3.20
C ILE A 91 4.52 -5.07 3.25
N GLU A 92 4.71 -3.91 2.62
CA GLU A 92 5.99 -3.22 2.62
C GLU A 92 6.39 -2.78 4.02
N ALA A 93 5.49 -2.23 4.83
CA ALA A 93 5.77 -1.84 6.21
C ALA A 93 6.13 -3.05 7.10
N TYR A 94 5.41 -4.17 6.95
CA TYR A 94 5.71 -5.45 7.63
C TYR A 94 7.16 -5.87 7.38
N TYR A 95 7.61 -5.77 6.13
CA TYR A 95 9.01 -5.98 5.82
C TYR A 95 9.87 -4.80 6.32
N LEU A 96 9.78 -3.60 5.79
CA LEU A 96 10.70 -2.49 6.07
C LEU A 96 11.00 -2.24 7.56
N PHE A 97 10.01 -2.40 8.45
CA PHE A 97 10.15 -2.02 9.85
C PHE A 97 10.22 -3.18 10.85
N ASP A 98 10.08 -4.44 10.40
CA ASP A 98 10.08 -5.64 11.27
C ASP A 98 9.05 -5.56 12.41
N PHE A 99 7.83 -5.16 12.10
CA PHE A 99 6.70 -5.25 13.05
C PHE A 99 5.78 -6.40 12.68
N SER A 100 5.18 -7.04 13.69
CA SER A 100 4.06 -7.96 13.46
C SER A 100 2.91 -7.23 12.78
N VAL A 101 2.15 -7.92 11.94
CA VAL A 101 1.00 -7.33 11.24
C VAL A 101 -0.03 -6.69 12.20
N ASP A 102 -0.18 -7.25 13.41
CA ASP A 102 -1.10 -6.72 14.44
C ASP A 102 -0.65 -5.38 15.04
N LYS A 103 0.58 -4.92 14.74
CA LYS A 103 1.10 -3.60 15.10
C LYS A 103 1.00 -2.59 13.95
N ILE A 104 0.36 -2.93 12.83
CA ILE A 104 0.22 -2.06 11.67
C ILE A 104 -1.26 -1.72 11.49
N ASP A 105 -1.64 -0.52 11.92
CA ASP A 105 -2.98 0.02 11.74
C ASP A 105 -3.08 0.81 10.44
N VAL A 106 -4.27 0.83 9.85
CA VAL A 106 -4.60 1.65 8.68
C VAL A 106 -5.73 2.61 9.02
N LEU A 107 -5.51 3.90 8.78
CA LEU A 107 -6.54 4.93 8.92
C LEU A 107 -6.76 5.66 7.61
N ILE A 108 -8.01 5.98 7.30
CA ILE A 108 -8.34 6.88 6.20
C ILE A 108 -8.19 8.33 6.67
N HIS A 109 -7.30 9.06 6.03
CA HIS A 109 -7.03 10.47 6.20
C HIS A 109 -7.18 11.20 4.83
N PRO A 110 -8.40 11.65 4.48
CA PRO A 110 -8.70 12.19 3.15
C PRO A 110 -7.87 13.41 2.75
N GLN A 111 -7.42 14.21 3.73
CA GLN A 111 -6.63 15.41 3.47
C GLN A 111 -5.18 15.09 3.06
N SER A 112 -4.68 13.88 3.38
CA SER A 112 -3.31 13.43 3.06
C SER A 112 -2.21 14.42 3.51
N ILE A 113 -2.43 15.14 4.62
CA ILE A 113 -1.46 16.06 5.22
C ILE A 113 -0.57 15.32 6.22
N ILE A 114 -1.17 14.49 7.07
CA ILE A 114 -0.44 13.52 7.88
C ILE A 114 -0.15 12.32 6.99
N HIS A 115 1.13 12.01 6.81
CA HIS A 115 1.55 10.94 5.90
C HIS A 115 1.66 9.59 6.59
N SER A 116 2.01 9.51 7.88
CA SER A 116 1.86 8.32 8.75
C SER A 116 2.30 8.67 10.17
N CYS A 117 2.00 7.77 11.12
CA CYS A 117 2.33 7.97 12.52
C CYS A 117 3.00 6.73 13.14
N VAL A 118 3.68 6.94 14.27
CA VAL A 118 4.22 5.91 15.16
C VAL A 118 3.71 6.19 16.57
N GLU A 119 3.06 5.19 17.17
CA GLU A 119 2.51 5.21 18.53
C GLU A 119 3.47 4.50 19.49
N TYR A 120 3.72 5.12 20.64
CA TYR A 120 4.61 4.63 21.69
C TYR A 120 3.85 4.29 22.97
N SER A 121 4.44 3.41 23.78
CA SER A 121 3.87 2.84 25.00
C SER A 121 3.60 3.86 26.12
N ASP A 122 4.10 5.09 25.99
CA ASP A 122 3.79 6.22 26.87
C ASP A 122 2.53 6.98 26.45
N GLY A 123 1.86 6.54 25.38
CA GLY A 123 0.67 7.15 24.79
C GLY A 123 0.98 8.26 23.78
N SER A 124 2.25 8.56 23.51
CA SER A 124 2.63 9.54 22.50
C SER A 124 2.47 9.00 21.08
N ILE A 125 2.04 9.87 20.17
CA ILE A 125 2.00 9.60 18.73
C ILE A 125 2.85 10.64 18.03
N LEU A 126 3.89 10.19 17.33
CA LEU A 126 4.69 11.05 16.46
C LEU A 126 4.19 10.90 15.03
N ALA A 127 4.01 12.01 14.33
CA ALA A 127 3.50 12.05 12.97
C ALA A 127 4.37 12.95 12.08
N GLN A 128 4.56 12.54 10.83
CA GLN A 128 5.18 13.40 9.82
C GLN A 128 4.08 14.04 8.98
N MET A 129 4.15 15.37 8.84
CA MET A 129 3.19 16.18 8.10
C MET A 129 3.86 16.93 6.96
N GLY A 130 3.15 17.08 5.84
CA GLY A 130 3.65 17.77 4.67
C GLY A 130 2.54 18.10 3.67
N THR A 131 2.91 18.84 2.62
CA THR A 131 2.08 18.88 1.41
C THR A 131 2.22 17.53 0.68
N PRO A 132 1.17 17.02 0.01
CA PRO A 132 1.24 15.77 -0.76
C PRO A 132 2.11 15.97 -2.03
N ASP A 133 3.43 16.01 -1.84
CA ASP A 133 4.44 16.17 -2.89
C ASP A 133 5.62 15.22 -2.63
N MET A 134 5.84 14.28 -3.56
CA MET A 134 6.89 13.25 -3.47
C MET A 134 8.32 13.83 -3.44
N LYS A 135 8.52 15.09 -3.81
CA LYS A 135 9.83 15.73 -3.65
C LYS A 135 10.30 15.76 -2.19
N THR A 136 9.38 15.80 -1.22
CA THR A 136 9.72 15.79 0.20
C THR A 136 10.37 14.47 0.64
N PRO A 137 9.75 13.29 0.46
CA PRO A 137 10.39 12.03 0.82
C PRO A 137 11.63 11.71 -0.02
N ILE A 138 11.66 12.09 -1.31
CA ILE A 138 12.85 11.98 -2.17
C ILE A 138 14.01 12.81 -1.63
N ALA A 139 13.77 14.08 -1.29
CA ALA A 139 14.80 14.96 -0.75
C ALA A 139 15.31 14.46 0.60
N TYR A 140 14.43 13.91 1.44
CA TYR A 140 14.85 13.29 2.70
C TYR A 140 15.78 12.09 2.46
N ALA A 141 15.43 11.19 1.54
CA ALA A 141 16.26 10.02 1.23
C ALA A 141 17.64 10.42 0.65
N LEU A 142 17.70 11.44 -0.21
CA LEU A 142 18.95 11.95 -0.79
C LEU A 142 19.82 12.70 0.23
N GLY A 143 19.21 13.42 1.17
CA GLY A 143 19.92 14.22 2.17
C GLY A 143 20.34 13.45 3.42
N TYR A 144 19.79 12.26 3.63
CA TYR A 144 19.92 11.49 4.88
C TYR A 144 21.40 11.30 5.30
N PRO A 145 21.76 11.55 6.59
CA PRO A 145 20.89 11.85 7.73
C PRO A 145 20.56 13.34 7.91
N TYR A 146 21.01 14.21 7.01
CA TYR A 146 20.77 15.65 7.04
C TYR A 146 19.52 16.03 6.25
N ARG A 147 19.14 17.31 6.31
CA ARG A 147 18.07 17.88 5.49
C ARG A 147 18.66 18.66 4.34
N ILE A 148 18.10 18.50 3.15
CA ILE A 148 18.40 19.31 1.97
C ILE A 148 17.16 20.11 1.55
N SER A 149 17.39 21.24 0.87
CA SER A 149 16.30 22.02 0.28
C SER A 149 15.70 21.30 -0.93
N ALA A 150 14.39 21.43 -1.11
CA ALA A 150 13.65 20.92 -2.25
C ALA A 150 12.68 22.00 -2.76
N PRO A 151 12.41 22.06 -4.08
CA PRO A 151 11.44 23.00 -4.65
C PRO A 151 10.00 22.53 -4.38
N ILE A 152 9.58 22.62 -3.12
CA ILE A 152 8.25 22.26 -2.61
C ILE A 152 7.54 23.45 -2.01
N LYS A 153 6.21 23.47 -2.12
CA LYS A 153 5.38 24.40 -1.35
C LYS A 153 5.36 23.94 0.11
N LYS A 154 5.77 24.81 1.03
CA LYS A 154 5.67 24.54 2.48
C LYS A 154 4.21 24.47 2.90
N LEU A 155 3.92 23.57 3.86
CA LEU A 155 2.62 23.50 4.51
C LEU A 155 2.43 24.73 5.41
N SER A 156 1.28 25.40 5.27
CA SER A 156 0.85 26.50 6.13
C SER A 156 -0.23 25.95 7.07
N LEU A 157 0.09 25.75 8.35
CA LEU A 157 -0.85 25.15 9.31
C LEU A 157 -2.08 26.02 9.56
N ASP A 158 -1.94 27.34 9.47
CA ASP A 158 -3.03 28.32 9.51
C ASP A 158 -4.05 28.16 8.38
N MET A 159 -3.65 27.51 7.27
CA MET A 159 -4.51 27.20 6.13
C MET A 159 -5.18 25.82 6.23
N VAL A 160 -4.76 24.99 7.19
CA VAL A 160 -5.34 23.66 7.43
C VAL A 160 -6.59 23.82 8.28
N LYS A 161 -7.76 23.56 7.68
CA LYS A 161 -9.05 23.72 8.36
C LYS A 161 -9.36 22.58 9.32
N GLU A 162 -9.16 21.35 8.84
CA GLU A 162 -9.49 20.13 9.57
C GLU A 162 -8.56 18.99 9.18
N LEU A 163 -8.38 18.06 10.10
CA LEU A 163 -7.71 16.78 9.89
C LEU A 163 -8.64 15.69 10.43
N THR A 164 -9.12 14.83 9.55
CA THR A 164 -10.10 13.79 9.92
C THR A 164 -9.49 12.40 9.75
N PHE A 165 -9.91 11.47 10.61
CA PHE A 165 -9.48 10.08 10.60
C PHE A 165 -10.68 9.16 10.71
N GLN A 166 -10.68 8.09 9.91
CA GLN A 166 -11.75 7.08 9.93
C GLN A 166 -11.16 5.68 9.71
N LEU A 167 -11.83 4.65 10.20
CA LEU A 167 -11.48 3.27 9.87
C LEU A 167 -11.81 2.98 8.40
N PRO A 168 -10.99 2.17 7.70
CA PRO A 168 -11.29 1.76 6.33
C PRO A 168 -12.54 0.87 6.26
N ASP A 169 -13.34 1.02 5.21
CA ASP A 169 -14.47 0.14 4.94
C ASP A 169 -14.00 -1.15 4.26
N HIS A 170 -13.68 -2.15 5.09
CA HIS A 170 -13.24 -3.47 4.65
C HIS A 170 -14.29 -4.27 3.86
N LYS A 171 -15.58 -3.95 4.00
CA LYS A 171 -16.66 -4.63 3.27
C LYS A 171 -16.71 -4.13 1.83
N THR A 172 -16.54 -2.83 1.63
CA THR A 172 -16.53 -2.22 0.29
C THR A 172 -15.18 -2.42 -0.40
N PHE A 173 -14.07 -2.34 0.33
CA PHE A 173 -12.70 -2.43 -0.18
C PHE A 173 -11.94 -3.64 0.40
N PRO A 174 -12.31 -4.87 0.02
CA PRO A 174 -11.77 -6.10 0.62
C PRO A 174 -10.31 -6.37 0.28
N LEU A 175 -9.74 -5.72 -0.74
CA LEU A 175 -8.34 -5.95 -1.15
C LEU A 175 -7.33 -5.61 -0.06
N LEU A 176 -7.67 -4.65 0.82
CA LEU A 176 -6.86 -4.35 2.00
C LEU A 176 -6.76 -5.58 2.94
N ASN A 177 -7.88 -6.29 3.15
CA ASN A 177 -7.89 -7.50 3.97
C ASN A 177 -7.12 -8.64 3.31
N LEU A 178 -7.28 -8.83 2.01
CA LEU A 178 -6.54 -9.87 1.28
C LEU A 178 -5.02 -9.65 1.38
N ALA A 179 -4.56 -8.39 1.40
CA ALA A 179 -3.15 -8.09 1.63
C ALA A 179 -2.68 -8.47 3.04
N ILE A 180 -3.48 -8.16 4.07
CA ILE A 180 -3.21 -8.55 5.46
C ILE A 180 -3.19 -10.09 5.61
N GLU A 181 -4.13 -10.79 4.98
CA GLU A 181 -4.19 -12.25 4.96
C GLU A 181 -2.98 -12.86 4.24
N ALA A 182 -2.55 -12.27 3.13
CA ALA A 182 -1.35 -12.70 2.41
C ALA A 182 -0.08 -12.58 3.28
N ILE A 183 0.02 -11.57 4.14
CA ILE A 183 1.10 -11.46 5.14
C ILE A 183 1.03 -12.62 6.13
N LYS A 184 -0.16 -12.93 6.66
CA LYS A 184 -0.34 -14.03 7.64
C LYS A 184 -0.01 -15.40 7.06
N ILE A 185 -0.24 -15.61 5.77
CA ILE A 185 0.15 -16.84 5.05
C ILE A 185 1.67 -16.90 4.80
N GLU A 186 2.30 -15.73 4.67
CA GLU A 186 3.71 -15.54 4.30
C GLU A 186 4.07 -16.21 2.96
N LYS A 187 5.30 -16.73 2.83
CA LYS A 187 5.74 -17.55 1.69
C LYS A 187 5.56 -16.80 0.35
N ASN A 188 4.94 -17.44 -0.65
CA ASN A 188 4.63 -16.85 -1.96
C ASN A 188 3.30 -16.07 -2.00
N ALA A 189 2.54 -15.98 -0.91
CA ALA A 189 1.21 -15.35 -0.95
C ALA A 189 1.25 -13.85 -1.34
N PRO A 190 2.17 -13.01 -0.83
CA PRO A 190 2.31 -11.63 -1.30
C PRO A 190 2.66 -11.52 -2.79
N THR A 191 3.46 -12.46 -3.32
CA THR A 191 3.79 -12.53 -4.75
C THR A 191 2.56 -12.87 -5.58
N ILE A 192 1.77 -13.86 -5.16
CA ILE A 192 0.51 -14.24 -5.80
C ILE A 192 -0.47 -13.06 -5.81
N LEU A 193 -0.64 -12.40 -4.66
CA LEU A 193 -1.52 -11.23 -4.50
C LEU A 193 -1.16 -10.13 -5.50
N ASN A 194 0.11 -9.71 -5.54
CA ASN A 194 0.55 -8.64 -6.43
C ASN A 194 0.38 -9.02 -7.91
N ALA A 195 0.80 -10.23 -8.29
CA ALA A 195 0.68 -10.73 -9.66
C ALA A 195 -0.78 -10.78 -10.13
N ALA A 196 -1.68 -11.30 -9.28
CA ALA A 196 -3.12 -11.35 -9.56
C ALA A 196 -3.72 -9.93 -9.69
N ASN A 197 -3.34 -9.03 -8.78
CA ASN A 197 -3.81 -7.65 -8.81
C ASN A 197 -3.39 -6.93 -10.09
N GLU A 198 -2.14 -7.06 -10.53
CA GLU A 198 -1.68 -6.46 -11.78
C GLU A 198 -2.48 -6.93 -13.00
N VAL A 199 -2.76 -8.23 -13.09
CA VAL A 199 -3.59 -8.81 -14.15
C VAL A 199 -5.02 -8.28 -14.09
N ALA A 200 -5.61 -8.26 -12.91
CA ALA A 200 -6.99 -7.81 -12.71
C ALA A 200 -7.15 -6.30 -13.00
N VAL A 201 -6.24 -5.46 -12.51
CA VAL A 201 -6.24 -4.02 -12.77
C VAL A 201 -6.04 -3.73 -14.25
N LYS A 202 -5.13 -4.45 -14.93
CA LYS A 202 -4.98 -4.32 -16.38
C LYS A 202 -6.28 -4.67 -17.11
N ALA A 203 -6.92 -5.77 -16.75
CA ALA A 203 -8.19 -6.17 -17.34
C ALA A 203 -9.30 -5.12 -17.11
N PHE A 204 -9.37 -4.53 -15.91
CA PHE A 204 -10.31 -3.45 -15.61
C PHE A 204 -10.02 -2.20 -16.46
N LEU A 205 -8.75 -1.77 -16.53
CA LEU A 205 -8.32 -0.62 -17.33
C LEU A 205 -8.59 -0.79 -18.83
N GLU A 206 -8.67 -2.03 -19.31
CA GLU A 206 -9.03 -2.42 -20.68
C GLU A 206 -10.54 -2.66 -20.86
N ASN A 207 -11.37 -2.36 -19.85
CA ASN A 207 -12.82 -2.58 -19.81
C ASN A 207 -13.25 -4.05 -20.01
N LYS A 208 -12.40 -5.01 -19.64
CA LYS A 208 -12.68 -6.46 -19.76
C LYS A 208 -13.40 -7.03 -18.54
N ILE A 209 -13.28 -6.37 -17.39
CA ILE A 209 -13.95 -6.75 -16.15
C ILE A 209 -14.50 -5.49 -15.46
N SER A 210 -15.46 -5.66 -14.56
CA SER A 210 -15.93 -4.58 -13.68
C SER A 210 -14.94 -4.28 -12.55
N PHE A 211 -15.09 -3.13 -11.91
CA PHE A 211 -14.26 -2.73 -10.76
C PHE A 211 -14.33 -3.75 -9.61
N LEU A 212 -15.53 -4.23 -9.28
CA LEU A 212 -15.73 -5.22 -8.20
C LEU A 212 -15.08 -6.57 -8.52
N SER A 213 -14.94 -6.93 -9.79
CA SER A 213 -14.29 -8.18 -10.21
C SER A 213 -12.78 -8.19 -9.92
N ILE A 214 -12.14 -7.04 -9.71
CA ILE A 214 -10.72 -6.98 -9.32
C ILE A 214 -10.51 -7.78 -8.03
N SER A 215 -11.28 -7.46 -6.99
CA SER A 215 -11.19 -8.16 -5.70
C SER A 215 -11.50 -9.65 -5.80
N LYS A 216 -12.50 -10.03 -6.59
CA LYS A 216 -12.90 -11.42 -6.82
C LYS A 216 -11.78 -12.23 -7.48
N ILE A 217 -11.10 -11.67 -8.48
CA ILE A 217 -10.02 -12.37 -9.19
C ILE A 217 -8.81 -12.55 -8.29
N VAL A 218 -8.44 -11.53 -7.52
CA VAL A 218 -7.33 -11.61 -6.56
C VAL A 218 -7.60 -12.70 -5.51
N ASP A 219 -8.80 -12.69 -4.92
CA ASP A 219 -9.23 -13.69 -3.94
C ASP A 219 -9.22 -15.13 -4.52
N LEU A 220 -9.82 -15.33 -5.70
CA LEU A 220 -9.80 -16.64 -6.37
C LEU A 220 -8.38 -17.12 -6.68
N THR A 221 -7.48 -16.21 -7.07
CA THR A 221 -6.09 -16.55 -7.38
C THR A 221 -5.34 -16.97 -6.13
N LEU A 222 -5.49 -16.24 -5.02
CA LEU A 222 -4.91 -16.63 -3.73
C LEU A 222 -5.42 -17.99 -3.25
N ASN A 223 -6.72 -18.25 -3.36
CA ASN A 223 -7.33 -19.50 -2.90
C ASN A 223 -6.99 -20.72 -3.77
N LYS A 224 -6.66 -20.52 -5.06
CA LYS A 224 -6.37 -21.61 -6.01
C LYS A 224 -4.89 -21.84 -6.26
N ALA A 225 -4.05 -20.81 -6.07
CA ALA A 225 -2.61 -20.96 -6.19
C ALA A 225 -2.06 -21.87 -5.08
N LYS A 226 -0.98 -22.59 -5.39
CA LYS A 226 -0.29 -23.42 -4.41
C LYS A 226 0.59 -22.54 -3.53
N ILE A 227 0.39 -22.62 -2.21
CA ILE A 227 1.27 -21.92 -1.26
C ILE A 227 2.58 -22.72 -1.07
N CYS A 228 3.71 -22.09 -1.36
CA CYS A 228 5.04 -22.69 -1.27
C CYS A 228 6.09 -21.69 -0.77
N SER A 229 7.11 -22.18 -0.06
CA SER A 229 8.22 -21.34 0.39
C SER A 229 9.08 -20.90 -0.79
N ILE A 230 9.50 -19.63 -0.77
CA ILE A 230 10.40 -19.04 -1.76
C ILE A 230 11.79 -18.85 -1.14
N LYS A 231 12.83 -19.23 -1.87
CA LYS A 231 14.25 -19.18 -1.47
C LYS A 231 15.13 -18.36 -2.41
N SER A 232 14.69 -18.07 -3.62
CA SER A 232 15.46 -17.32 -4.61
C SER A 232 14.61 -16.31 -5.39
N ILE A 233 15.27 -15.39 -6.08
CA ILE A 233 14.61 -14.44 -6.99
C ILE A 233 13.96 -15.19 -8.16
N ASP A 234 14.62 -16.23 -8.69
CA ASP A 234 14.06 -17.03 -9.78
C ASP A 234 12.76 -17.72 -9.38
N GLU A 235 12.67 -18.21 -8.15
CA GLU A 235 11.43 -18.76 -7.59
C GLU A 235 10.34 -17.67 -7.47
N ILE A 236 10.67 -16.44 -7.05
CA ILE A 236 9.71 -15.31 -7.07
C ILE A 236 9.15 -15.09 -8.47
N LEU A 237 10.02 -15.04 -9.48
CA LEU A 237 9.63 -14.78 -10.87
C LEU A 237 8.78 -15.91 -11.45
N GLN A 238 9.08 -17.17 -11.09
CA GLN A 238 8.30 -18.33 -11.48
C GLN A 238 6.90 -18.33 -10.84
N GLU A 239 6.82 -18.01 -9.54
CA GLU A 239 5.55 -17.91 -8.81
C GLU A 239 4.70 -16.73 -9.31
N ASP A 240 5.31 -15.57 -9.58
CA ASP A 240 4.65 -14.42 -10.24
C ASP A 240 4.04 -14.84 -11.59
N LYS A 241 4.84 -15.46 -12.47
CA LYS A 241 4.36 -15.92 -13.78
C LYS A 241 3.20 -16.91 -13.65
N SER A 242 3.29 -17.86 -12.73
CA SER A 242 2.26 -18.87 -12.49
C SER A 242 0.96 -18.23 -11.99
N ALA A 243 1.06 -17.29 -11.04
CA ALA A 243 -0.07 -16.52 -10.53
C ALA A 243 -0.72 -15.66 -11.63
N ARG A 244 0.06 -15.04 -12.53
CA ARG A 244 -0.48 -14.27 -13.66
C ARG A 244 -1.27 -15.14 -14.64
N ILE A 245 -0.77 -16.34 -14.95
CA ILE A 245 -1.49 -17.30 -15.81
C ILE A 245 -2.82 -17.68 -15.16
N LEU A 246 -2.81 -18.02 -13.87
CA LEU A 246 -4.00 -18.38 -13.12
C LEU A 246 -5.03 -17.23 -13.07
N ALA A 247 -4.60 -16.03 -12.71
CA ALA A 247 -5.47 -14.85 -12.68
C ALA A 247 -6.06 -14.54 -14.06
N SER A 248 -5.27 -14.69 -15.13
CA SER A 248 -5.74 -14.48 -16.50
C SER A 248 -6.84 -15.48 -16.90
N SER A 249 -6.79 -16.71 -16.38
CA SER A 249 -7.86 -17.69 -16.61
C SER A 249 -9.19 -17.24 -16.00
N PHE A 250 -9.18 -16.66 -14.79
CA PHE A 250 -10.38 -16.11 -14.16
C PHE A 250 -10.90 -14.85 -14.84
N VAL A 251 -10.01 -14.03 -15.42
CA VAL A 251 -10.40 -12.91 -16.27
C VAL A 251 -11.17 -13.42 -17.49
N ALA A 252 -10.67 -14.46 -18.17
CA ALA A 252 -11.33 -15.04 -19.33
C ALA A 252 -12.67 -15.71 -18.98
N SER A 253 -12.77 -16.42 -17.86
CA SER A 253 -14.01 -17.08 -17.42
C SER A 253 -15.10 -16.10 -16.97
N ASN A 254 -14.76 -14.92 -16.45
CA ASN A 254 -15.74 -13.88 -16.12
C ASN A 254 -16.25 -13.09 -17.35
N MET A 255 -15.71 -13.34 -18.55
CA MET A 255 -16.23 -12.80 -19.81
C MET A 255 -17.32 -13.69 -20.44
N ASN A 256 -17.59 -14.86 -19.84
CA ASN A 256 -18.70 -15.75 -20.18
C ASN A 256 -19.76 -15.71 -19.08
#